data_AF-A0A7S2DRM6-F1
#
_entry.id   AF-A0A7S2DRM6-F1
#
_cell.length_a   1.000
_cell.length_b   1.000
_cell.length_c   1.000
_cell.angle_alpha   90.00
_cell.angle_beta   90.00
_cell.angle_gamma   90.00
#
_symmetry.space_group_name_H-M   'P 1'
#
loop_
_entity.id
_entity.type
_entity.pdbx_description
1 polymer ?
#
loop_
_entity_poly.entity_id
_entity_poly.type
_entity_poly.pdbx_seq_one_letter_code
_entity_poly.pdbx_strand_id
1 'polypeptide(L)'
;MDSKMMEAIAAHQAAQKAQKEADAQKKKRKKGAADGFHTFQCFDARSSQAVAHGKKARQEAEDSDSQPEEPEERKKEEIKVDWSTPPEELLPRAEVSGGESPALYVAHFVRFVMGKWSRCLAENGKLQVEGLGALSDPMRAVYESEASLRETQEMLAPLIRELEHSKVDDEIMKHLGKMVGFAVDREYKEAMTSYVEITIGRKKWNNAVMFGEAKHNKGFNARRVKRDEDNKFDSDETVKKYIQAIRRIFNFAQLIRPNEDVSKHM
;
A
#
# COMPACT_ATOMS: atom_id res chain seq x y z
N MET A 1 21.38 -75.44 54.27
CA MET A 1 20.41 -75.42 53.16
C MET A 1 19.40 -74.30 53.38
N ASP A 2 19.55 -73.07 52.94
CA ASP A 2 20.69 -72.17 52.79
C ASP A 2 20.06 -70.77 52.75
N SER A 3 20.06 -70.05 53.87
CA SER A 3 19.45 -68.72 53.99
C SER A 3 20.04 -67.74 52.95
N LYS A 4 21.37 -67.85 52.74
CA LYS A 4 22.09 -67.11 51.70
C LYS A 4 21.69 -67.49 50.27
N MET A 5 21.24 -68.73 50.04
CA MET A 5 20.81 -69.18 48.71
C MET A 5 19.41 -68.66 48.37
N MET A 6 18.49 -68.61 49.34
CA MET A 6 17.16 -68.02 49.16
C MET A 6 17.23 -66.49 48.93
N GLU A 7 18.12 -65.81 49.64
CA GLU A 7 18.37 -64.37 49.45
C GLU A 7 18.99 -64.07 48.08
N ALA A 8 19.93 -64.91 47.62
CA ALA A 8 20.50 -64.81 46.27
C ALA A 8 19.46 -65.07 45.16
N ILE A 9 18.55 -66.04 45.36
CA ILE A 9 17.46 -66.32 44.42
C ILE A 9 16.47 -65.15 44.39
N ALA A 10 16.12 -64.58 45.53
CA ALA A 10 15.23 -63.43 45.62
C ALA A 10 15.83 -62.18 44.94
N ALA A 11 17.13 -61.93 45.17
CA ALA A 11 17.85 -60.83 44.50
C ALA A 11 17.91 -61.02 42.98
N HIS A 12 18.16 -62.25 42.51
CA HIS A 12 18.19 -62.56 41.09
C HIS A 12 16.80 -62.43 40.43
N GLN A 13 15.73 -62.86 41.13
CA GLN A 13 14.35 -62.69 40.65
C GLN A 13 13.94 -61.21 40.61
N ALA A 14 14.35 -60.40 41.59
CA ALA A 14 14.12 -58.96 41.60
C ALA A 14 14.86 -58.25 40.45
N ALA A 15 16.11 -58.63 40.19
CA ALA A 15 16.89 -58.11 39.06
C ALA A 15 16.27 -58.47 37.70
N GLN A 16 15.79 -59.70 37.54
CA GLN A 16 15.08 -60.13 36.32
C GLN A 16 13.75 -59.39 36.13
N LYS A 17 13.02 -59.10 37.21
CA LYS A 17 11.77 -58.33 37.15
C LYS A 17 12.05 -56.87 36.75
N ALA A 18 13.09 -56.26 37.32
CA ALA A 18 13.52 -54.91 36.95
C ALA A 18 13.98 -54.82 35.48
N GLN A 19 14.71 -55.82 34.98
CA GLN A 19 15.09 -55.88 33.56
C GLN A 19 13.88 -56.02 32.64
N LYS A 20 12.91 -56.88 32.98
CA LYS A 20 11.68 -57.04 32.19
C LYS A 20 10.82 -55.77 32.18
N GLU A 21 10.73 -55.05 33.30
CA GLU A 21 10.01 -53.77 33.38
C GLU A 21 10.72 -52.67 32.57
N ALA A 22 12.05 -52.61 32.61
CA ALA A 22 12.84 -51.70 31.80
C ALA A 22 12.68 -51.97 30.29
N ASP A 23 12.71 -53.24 29.87
CA ASP A 23 12.49 -53.63 28.47
C ASP A 23 11.05 -53.37 28.01
N ALA A 24 10.05 -53.55 28.88
CA ALA A 24 8.66 -53.20 28.59
C ALA A 24 8.47 -51.68 28.41
N GLN A 25 9.13 -50.85 29.24
CA GLN A 25 9.16 -49.40 29.07
C GLN A 25 9.88 -49.00 27.78
N LYS A 26 10.99 -49.66 27.44
CA LYS A 26 11.74 -49.40 26.20
C LYS A 26 10.91 -49.76 24.96
N LYS A 27 10.16 -50.88 25.00
CA LYS A 27 9.19 -51.24 23.95
C LYS A 27 8.04 -50.23 23.83
N LYS A 28 7.48 -49.73 24.95
CA LYS A 28 6.45 -48.67 24.92
C LYS A 28 6.99 -47.36 24.29
N ARG A 29 8.21 -46.94 24.66
CA ARG A 29 8.86 -45.75 24.06
C ARG A 29 9.14 -45.94 22.57
N LYS A 30 9.52 -47.15 22.14
CA LYS A 30 9.76 -47.47 20.73
C LYS A 30 8.46 -47.54 19.91
N LYS A 31 7.35 -47.97 20.52
CA LYS A 31 6.02 -47.99 19.88
C LYS A 31 5.44 -46.58 19.68
N GLY A 32 5.80 -45.61 20.52
CA GLY A 32 5.44 -44.19 20.35
C GLY A 32 6.28 -43.42 19.32
N ALA A 33 7.37 -44.02 18.81
CA ALA A 33 8.27 -43.38 17.84
C ALA A 33 8.10 -43.89 16.40
N ALA A 34 7.22 -44.88 16.18
CA ALA A 34 7.02 -45.54 14.90
C ALA A 34 5.57 -45.46 14.41
N ASP A 35 4.80 -44.46 14.84
CA ASP A 35 3.52 -44.14 14.21
C ASP A 35 3.78 -43.07 13.14
N GLY A 36 3.64 -43.49 11.88
CA GLY A 36 3.68 -42.61 10.73
C GLY A 36 2.56 -41.58 10.80
N PHE A 37 2.76 -40.48 10.09
CA PHE A 37 1.81 -39.38 9.95
C PHE A 37 0.45 -39.90 9.43
N HIS A 38 -0.49 -40.18 10.35
CA HIS A 38 -1.79 -40.76 10.02
C HIS A 38 -2.97 -39.81 10.33
N THR A 39 -2.73 -38.59 10.81
CA THR A 39 -3.75 -37.52 10.89
C THR A 39 -3.13 -36.15 11.18
N PHE A 40 -3.66 -35.08 10.57
CA PHE A 40 -3.14 -33.69 10.65
C PHE A 40 -3.17 -33.10 12.07
N GLN A 41 -4.00 -33.66 12.97
CA GLN A 41 -4.14 -33.18 14.35
C GLN A 41 -2.96 -33.60 15.27
N CYS A 42 -2.13 -34.56 14.86
CA CYS A 42 -0.95 -34.97 15.63
C CYS A 42 0.33 -34.20 15.27
N PHE A 43 0.24 -33.22 14.37
CA PHE A 43 1.40 -32.40 13.97
C PHE A 43 1.61 -31.26 14.97
N ASP A 44 2.58 -31.42 15.86
CA ASP A 44 3.03 -30.33 16.73
C ASP A 44 4.19 -29.57 16.07
N ALA A 45 3.84 -28.40 15.50
CA ALA A 45 4.75 -27.50 14.78
C ALA A 45 5.94 -27.04 15.64
N ARG A 46 5.76 -26.89 16.97
CA ARG A 46 6.84 -26.42 17.85
C ARG A 46 7.84 -27.54 18.13
N SER A 47 7.36 -28.77 18.30
CA SER A 47 8.22 -29.94 18.52
C SER A 47 9.09 -30.24 17.29
N SER A 48 8.52 -30.14 16.09
CA SER A 48 9.23 -30.36 14.83
C SER A 48 10.25 -29.27 14.55
N GLN A 49 9.93 -28.00 14.83
CA GLN A 49 10.88 -26.89 14.73
C GLN A 49 12.05 -27.05 15.72
N ALA A 50 11.80 -27.53 16.93
CA ALA A 50 12.83 -27.78 17.93
C ALA A 50 13.76 -28.97 17.59
N VAL A 51 13.27 -29.96 16.85
CA VAL A 51 14.08 -31.07 16.31
C VAL A 51 14.91 -30.60 15.11
N ALA A 52 14.35 -29.76 14.24
CA ALA A 52 15.05 -29.22 13.08
C ALA A 52 16.14 -28.20 13.47
N HIS A 53 15.86 -27.35 14.45
CA HIS A 53 16.82 -26.40 15.02
C HIS A 53 17.34 -26.95 16.34
N GLY A 54 18.20 -27.97 16.26
CA GLY A 54 18.80 -28.63 17.42
C GLY A 54 19.31 -27.61 18.44
N LYS A 55 18.87 -27.77 19.70
CA LYS A 55 19.20 -26.88 20.83
C LYS A 55 20.68 -26.50 20.87
N LYS A 56 21.04 -25.31 20.40
CA LYS A 56 22.14 -24.55 20.99
C LYS A 56 21.53 -23.75 22.14
N ALA A 57 21.99 -24.04 23.36
CA ALA A 57 21.76 -23.16 24.50
C ALA A 57 22.32 -21.79 24.11
N ARG A 58 21.45 -20.78 24.01
CA ARG A 58 21.85 -19.39 23.87
C ARG A 58 22.57 -19.04 25.17
N GLN A 59 23.89 -18.87 25.12
CA GLN A 59 24.60 -18.18 26.19
C GLN A 59 24.00 -16.78 26.25
N GLU A 60 23.53 -16.39 27.43
CA GLU A 60 23.17 -15.01 27.75
C GLU A 60 24.47 -14.21 27.67
N ALA A 61 24.75 -13.68 26.48
CA ALA A 61 25.68 -12.58 26.34
C ALA A 61 24.97 -11.37 26.96
N GLU A 62 25.55 -10.84 28.03
CA GLU A 62 25.38 -9.45 28.43
C GLU A 62 25.92 -8.58 27.29
N ASP A 63 25.15 -8.46 26.22
CA ASP A 63 25.43 -7.52 25.15
C ASP A 63 24.72 -6.22 25.53
N SER A 64 25.52 -5.22 25.84
CA SER A 64 25.08 -3.84 25.99
C SER A 64 24.62 -3.35 24.61
N ASP A 65 23.41 -3.76 24.22
CA ASP A 65 22.73 -3.27 23.02
C ASP A 65 22.25 -1.85 23.32
N SER A 66 23.20 -0.91 23.31
CA SER A 66 22.89 0.49 23.09
C SER A 66 22.41 0.59 21.66
N GLN A 67 21.14 0.27 21.45
CA GLN A 67 20.46 0.62 20.20
C GLN A 67 20.70 2.12 19.99
N PRO A 68 21.22 2.55 18.83
CA PRO A 68 20.98 3.92 18.42
C PRO A 68 19.47 4.02 18.33
N GLU A 69 18.85 4.75 19.25
CA GLU A 69 17.43 5.05 19.14
C GLU A 69 17.24 5.64 17.75
N GLU A 70 16.55 4.90 16.89
CA GLU A 70 16.04 5.47 15.66
C GLU A 70 15.31 6.74 16.06
N PRO A 71 15.56 7.87 15.40
CA PRO A 71 14.94 9.11 15.79
C PRO A 71 13.45 8.86 15.75
N GLU A 72 12.78 8.87 16.91
CA GLU A 72 11.33 8.85 16.99
C GLU A 72 10.86 9.85 15.94
N GLU A 73 10.24 9.35 14.87
CA GLU A 73 9.64 10.19 13.85
C GLU A 73 8.66 11.07 14.61
N ARG A 74 9.10 12.30 14.91
CA ARG A 74 8.27 13.31 15.54
C ARG A 74 7.02 13.31 14.71
N LYS A 75 5.92 12.79 15.25
CA LYS A 75 4.58 12.93 14.69
C LYS A 75 4.39 14.42 14.57
N LYS A 76 4.73 14.97 13.39
CA LYS A 76 4.52 16.38 13.07
C LYS A 76 3.05 16.56 13.31
N GLU A 77 2.69 17.38 14.30
CA GLU A 77 1.32 17.71 14.59
C GLU A 77 0.68 18.12 13.27
N GLU A 78 -0.15 17.23 12.74
CA GLU A 78 -0.66 17.35 11.41
C GLU A 78 -1.64 18.52 11.41
N ILE A 79 -1.21 19.68 10.90
CA ILE A 79 -2.05 20.86 10.73
C ILE A 79 -3.29 20.40 9.96
N LYS A 80 -4.44 20.33 10.64
CA LYS A 80 -5.69 19.89 10.00
C LYS A 80 -6.02 20.90 8.92
N VAL A 81 -6.08 20.44 7.67
CA VAL A 81 -6.46 21.29 6.55
C VAL A 81 -7.93 21.64 6.75
N ASP A 82 -8.21 22.93 6.86
CA ASP A 82 -9.59 23.39 6.93
C ASP A 82 -10.21 23.35 5.53
N TRP A 83 -11.30 22.58 5.42
CA TRP A 83 -12.12 22.45 4.22
C TRP A 83 -13.43 23.25 4.32
N SER A 84 -13.68 23.91 5.46
CA SER A 84 -14.96 24.56 5.77
C SER A 84 -15.17 25.89 5.04
N THR A 85 -14.11 26.53 4.53
CA THR A 85 -14.21 27.78 3.76
C THR A 85 -13.76 27.61 2.30
N PRO A 86 -14.51 26.90 1.45
CA PRO A 86 -14.13 26.75 0.05
C PRO A 86 -14.40 28.02 -0.77
N PRO A 87 -13.46 28.45 -1.64
CA PRO A 87 -13.68 29.55 -2.57
C PRO A 87 -14.89 29.30 -3.47
N GLU A 88 -15.72 30.33 -3.65
CA GLU A 88 -16.98 30.22 -4.40
C GLU A 88 -16.80 30.37 -5.92
N GLU A 89 -15.78 31.12 -6.33
CA GLU A 89 -15.45 31.39 -7.72
C GLU A 89 -13.99 31.06 -8.03
N LEU A 90 -13.72 30.73 -9.29
CA LEU A 90 -12.36 30.54 -9.77
C LEU A 90 -11.76 31.89 -10.10
N LEU A 91 -11.05 32.43 -9.12
CA LEU A 91 -10.25 33.64 -9.30
C LEU A 91 -9.16 33.40 -10.36
N PRO A 92 -8.91 34.38 -11.24
CA PRO A 92 -7.82 34.31 -12.20
C PRO A 92 -6.47 34.24 -11.48
N ARG A 93 -5.47 33.66 -12.15
CA ARG A 93 -4.13 33.43 -11.58
C ARG A 93 -3.46 34.69 -11.03
N ALA A 94 -3.81 35.86 -11.58
CA ALA A 94 -3.29 37.15 -11.13
C ALA A 94 -3.79 37.56 -9.73
N GLU A 95 -5.02 37.19 -9.35
CA GLU A 95 -5.67 37.67 -8.13
C GLU A 95 -5.38 36.79 -6.90
N VAL A 96 -5.13 35.49 -7.11
CA VAL A 96 -4.95 34.52 -6.00
C VAL A 96 -3.63 34.69 -5.24
N SER A 97 -2.58 35.23 -5.89
CA SER A 97 -1.24 35.30 -5.29
C SER A 97 -0.39 36.45 -5.85
N GLY A 98 -0.98 37.43 -6.54
CA GLY A 98 -0.21 38.45 -7.28
C GLY A 98 0.68 37.86 -8.38
N GLY A 99 0.46 36.60 -8.78
CA GLY A 99 1.28 35.86 -9.74
C GLY A 99 2.54 35.20 -9.16
N GLU A 100 2.86 35.38 -7.89
CA GLU A 100 4.17 34.99 -7.32
C GLU A 100 4.33 33.49 -7.10
N SER A 101 3.26 32.76 -6.77
CA SER A 101 3.37 31.32 -6.48
C SER A 101 2.36 30.47 -7.27
N PRO A 102 2.82 29.59 -8.19
CA PRO A 102 1.94 28.67 -8.88
C PRO A 102 1.32 27.63 -7.93
N ALA A 103 1.96 27.35 -6.80
CA ALA A 103 1.50 26.36 -5.81
C ALA A 103 0.19 26.79 -5.13
N LEU A 104 0.08 28.06 -4.75
CA LEU A 104 -1.15 28.59 -4.14
C LEU A 104 -2.32 28.60 -5.15
N TYR A 105 -2.03 28.84 -6.43
CA TYR A 105 -3.06 28.76 -7.47
C TYR A 105 -3.62 27.34 -7.64
N VAL A 106 -2.74 26.33 -7.64
CA VAL A 106 -3.15 24.92 -7.67
C VAL A 106 -3.99 24.57 -6.44
N ALA A 107 -3.57 25.01 -5.25
CA ALA A 107 -4.31 24.79 -4.01
C ALA A 107 -5.70 25.45 -4.05
N HIS A 108 -5.80 26.68 -4.58
CA HIS A 108 -7.06 27.38 -4.77
C HIS A 108 -8.01 26.63 -5.71
N PHE A 109 -7.51 26.15 -6.86
CA PHE A 109 -8.31 25.36 -7.79
C PHE A 109 -8.85 24.08 -7.15
N VAL A 110 -8.01 23.34 -6.44
CA VAL A 110 -8.40 22.11 -5.74
C VAL A 110 -9.49 22.39 -4.70
N ARG A 111 -9.32 23.45 -3.89
CA ARG A 111 -10.31 23.87 -2.89
C ARG A 111 -11.63 24.30 -3.51
N PHE A 112 -11.59 25.03 -4.62
CA PHE A 112 -12.78 25.43 -5.36
C PHE A 112 -13.59 24.20 -5.84
N VAL A 113 -12.94 23.24 -6.50
CA VAL A 113 -13.64 22.07 -7.03
C VAL A 113 -14.19 21.20 -5.89
N MET A 114 -13.43 21.04 -4.80
CA MET A 114 -13.88 20.31 -3.62
C MET A 114 -15.09 20.99 -2.96
N GLY A 115 -15.08 22.32 -2.89
CA GLY A 115 -16.20 23.11 -2.41
C GLY A 115 -17.45 22.94 -3.24
N LYS A 116 -17.32 23.01 -4.57
CA LYS A 116 -18.43 22.72 -5.49
C LYS A 116 -18.94 21.29 -5.30
N TRP A 117 -18.06 20.31 -5.11
CA TRP A 117 -18.46 18.93 -4.86
C TRP A 117 -19.28 18.79 -3.58
N SER A 118 -18.79 19.35 -2.47
CA SER A 118 -19.49 19.33 -1.19
C SER A 118 -20.87 20.01 -1.26
N ARG A 119 -20.98 21.15 -1.95
CA ARG A 119 -22.26 21.85 -2.14
C ARG A 119 -23.22 21.06 -3.01
N CYS A 120 -22.75 20.48 -4.11
CA CYS A 120 -23.59 19.67 -4.97
C CYS A 120 -24.15 18.42 -4.26
N LEU A 121 -23.41 17.84 -3.31
CA LEU A 121 -23.96 16.79 -2.43
C LEU A 121 -25.01 17.34 -1.46
N ALA A 122 -24.70 18.47 -0.80
CA ALA A 122 -25.57 19.06 0.23
C ALA A 122 -26.91 19.58 -0.31
N GLU A 123 -26.93 20.16 -1.52
CA GLU A 123 -28.12 20.79 -2.10
C GLU A 123 -29.10 19.78 -2.69
N ASN A 124 -28.61 18.71 -3.34
CA ASN A 124 -29.46 17.87 -4.19
C ASN A 124 -29.62 16.42 -3.71
N GLY A 125 -28.83 15.94 -2.76
CA GLY A 125 -28.83 14.53 -2.30
C GLY A 125 -28.51 13.49 -3.39
N LYS A 126 -28.43 13.91 -4.66
CA LYS A 126 -28.04 13.20 -5.87
C LYS A 126 -27.43 14.22 -6.82
N LEU A 127 -26.23 13.95 -7.31
CA LEU A 127 -25.50 14.84 -8.19
C LEU A 127 -26.19 14.93 -9.56
N GLN A 128 -27.14 15.85 -9.77
CA GLN A 128 -27.75 16.07 -11.09
C GLN A 128 -26.86 16.95 -11.96
N VAL A 129 -25.76 16.38 -12.42
CA VAL A 129 -24.86 17.02 -13.39
C VAL A 129 -25.10 16.37 -14.75
N GLU A 130 -25.28 17.17 -15.80
CA GLU A 130 -25.64 16.72 -17.15
C GLU A 130 -24.72 15.60 -17.68
N GLY A 131 -23.45 15.59 -17.27
CA GLY A 131 -22.47 14.57 -17.63
C GLY A 131 -22.49 13.27 -16.79
N LEU A 132 -23.20 13.22 -15.66
CA LEU A 132 -23.19 12.05 -14.77
C LEU A 132 -23.85 10.82 -15.40
N GLY A 133 -24.82 11.03 -16.30
CA GLY A 133 -25.48 9.98 -17.06
C GLY A 133 -24.55 9.19 -17.99
N ALA A 134 -23.48 9.82 -18.47
CA ALA A 134 -22.50 9.21 -19.37
C ALA A 134 -21.45 8.35 -18.65
N LEU A 135 -21.33 8.49 -17.32
CA LEU A 135 -20.38 7.73 -16.52
C LEU A 135 -20.87 6.30 -16.22
N SER A 136 -19.93 5.40 -15.97
CA SER A 136 -20.22 4.05 -15.49
C SER A 136 -20.81 4.07 -14.08
N ASP A 137 -21.73 3.16 -13.75
CA ASP A 137 -22.35 3.03 -12.42
C ASP A 137 -21.37 3.07 -11.23
N PRO A 138 -20.26 2.30 -11.22
CA PRO A 138 -19.26 2.38 -10.15
C PRO A 138 -18.63 3.78 -10.04
N MET A 139 -18.45 4.48 -11.16
CA MET A 139 -17.84 5.81 -11.18
C MET A 139 -18.83 6.87 -10.66
N ARG A 140 -20.14 6.70 -10.92
CA ARG A 140 -21.19 7.54 -10.34
C ARG A 140 -21.24 7.40 -8.81
N ALA A 141 -21.21 6.17 -8.30
CA ALA A 141 -21.26 5.89 -6.87
C ALA A 141 -20.13 6.59 -6.09
N VAL A 142 -18.95 6.77 -6.72
CA VAL A 142 -17.84 7.52 -6.13
C VAL A 142 -18.17 9.00 -5.95
N TYR A 143 -18.94 9.63 -6.83
CA TYR A 143 -19.28 11.05 -6.70
C TYR A 143 -20.56 11.32 -5.90
N GLU A 144 -21.41 10.32 -5.71
CA GLU A 144 -22.66 10.43 -4.96
C GLU A 144 -22.49 10.20 -3.44
N SER A 145 -21.43 9.52 -3.02
CA SER A 145 -21.21 9.18 -1.62
C SER A 145 -20.47 10.28 -0.84
N GLU A 146 -20.95 10.64 0.35
CA GLU A 146 -20.24 11.53 1.27
C GLU A 146 -18.95 10.89 1.81
N ALA A 147 -18.92 9.55 1.92
CA ALA A 147 -17.76 8.83 2.42
C ALA A 147 -16.58 8.94 1.46
N SER A 148 -16.83 8.87 0.14
CA SER A 148 -15.79 9.05 -0.88
C SER A 148 -15.34 10.49 -1.01
N LEU A 149 -16.22 11.47 -0.74
CA LEU A 149 -15.82 12.88 -0.61
C LEU A 149 -14.80 13.02 0.53
N ARG A 150 -15.11 12.49 1.71
CA ARG A 150 -14.21 12.53 2.87
C ARG A 150 -12.89 11.79 2.62
N GLU A 151 -12.94 10.61 2.02
CA GLU A 151 -11.74 9.86 1.60
C GLU A 151 -10.86 10.72 0.68
N THR A 152 -11.48 11.44 -0.27
CA THR A 152 -10.74 12.30 -1.20
C THR A 152 -10.12 13.49 -0.48
N GLN A 153 -10.82 14.11 0.49
CA GLN A 153 -10.28 15.18 1.32
C GLN A 153 -9.07 14.71 2.15
N GLU A 154 -9.15 13.52 2.73
CA GLU A 154 -8.05 12.91 3.51
C GLU A 154 -6.83 12.64 2.62
N MET A 155 -7.03 12.14 1.39
CA MET A 155 -5.95 11.92 0.43
C MET A 155 -5.29 13.23 -0.05
N LEU A 156 -6.03 14.35 -0.09
CA LEU A 156 -5.51 15.65 -0.58
C LEU A 156 -4.93 16.54 0.52
N ALA A 157 -5.26 16.29 1.78
CA ALA A 157 -4.71 17.01 2.91
C ALA A 157 -3.17 17.15 2.88
N PRO A 158 -2.38 16.08 2.62
CA PRO A 158 -0.91 16.22 2.54
C PRO A 158 -0.47 17.16 1.40
N LEU A 159 -1.10 17.07 0.23
CA LEU A 159 -0.77 17.92 -0.91
C LEU A 159 -1.00 19.40 -0.61
N ILE A 160 -2.13 19.74 0.02
CA ILE A 160 -2.43 21.15 0.33
C ILE A 160 -1.40 21.72 1.31
N ARG A 161 -0.99 20.94 2.32
CA ARG A 161 0.08 21.33 3.25
C ARG A 161 1.40 21.56 2.51
N GLU A 162 1.74 20.67 1.58
CA GLU A 162 2.96 20.79 0.79
C GLU A 162 2.94 22.01 -0.14
N LEU A 163 1.79 22.33 -0.74
CA LEU A 163 1.60 23.50 -1.61
C LEU A 163 1.71 24.82 -0.83
N GLU A 164 1.16 24.89 0.38
CA GLU A 164 1.27 26.07 1.25
C GLU A 164 2.70 26.33 1.73
N HIS A 165 3.46 25.25 1.97
CA HIS A 165 4.87 25.36 2.35
C HIS A 165 5.83 25.37 1.15
N SER A 166 5.32 25.31 -0.08
CA SER A 166 6.15 25.20 -1.31
C SER A 166 7.21 24.10 -1.24
N LYS A 167 6.85 22.93 -0.67
CA LYS A 167 7.74 21.76 -0.50
C LYS A 167 7.52 20.67 -1.55
N VAL A 168 6.58 20.88 -2.47
CA VAL A 168 6.30 19.94 -3.56
C VAL A 168 7.50 19.86 -4.49
N ASP A 169 7.76 18.67 -5.03
CA ASP A 169 8.78 18.46 -6.04
C ASP A 169 8.54 19.33 -7.30
N ASP A 170 9.62 19.89 -7.85
CA ASP A 170 9.55 20.81 -8.99
C ASP A 170 8.96 20.16 -10.24
N GLU A 171 9.25 18.88 -10.51
CA GLU A 171 8.70 18.19 -11.68
C GLU A 171 7.19 17.96 -11.50
N ILE A 172 6.77 17.43 -10.34
CA ILE A 172 5.36 17.24 -10.01
C ILE A 172 4.62 18.59 -10.08
N MET A 173 5.20 19.64 -9.49
CA MET A 173 4.61 20.98 -9.47
C MET A 173 4.44 21.56 -10.88
N LYS A 174 5.41 21.34 -11.77
CA LYS A 174 5.32 21.75 -13.18
C LYS A 174 4.17 21.06 -13.90
N HIS A 175 4.01 19.75 -13.72
CA HIS A 175 2.90 19.01 -14.34
C HIS A 175 1.56 19.39 -13.71
N LEU A 176 1.47 19.57 -12.38
CA LEU A 176 0.26 20.05 -11.71
C LEU A 176 -0.17 21.44 -12.19
N GLY A 177 0.79 22.36 -12.35
CA GLY A 177 0.53 23.68 -12.90
C GLY A 177 -0.03 23.64 -14.33
N LYS A 178 0.53 22.77 -15.19
CA LYS A 178 -0.01 22.53 -16.53
C LYS A 178 -1.42 21.95 -16.49
N MET A 179 -1.64 20.92 -15.66
CA MET A 179 -2.95 20.30 -15.49
C MET A 179 -4.00 21.35 -15.12
N VAL A 180 -3.75 22.15 -14.09
CA VAL A 180 -4.68 23.19 -13.66
C VAL A 180 -4.90 24.24 -14.75
N GLY A 181 -3.85 24.66 -15.47
CA GLY A 181 -3.98 25.56 -16.62
C GLY A 181 -4.95 25.01 -17.67
N PHE A 182 -4.72 23.78 -18.13
CA PHE A 182 -5.61 23.15 -19.11
C PHE A 182 -7.03 22.93 -18.59
N ALA A 183 -7.22 22.61 -17.31
CA ALA A 183 -8.56 22.46 -16.75
C ALA A 183 -9.31 23.79 -16.56
N VAL A 184 -8.61 24.91 -16.46
CA VAL A 184 -9.22 26.25 -16.51
C VAL A 184 -9.74 26.53 -17.93
N ASP A 185 -8.95 26.17 -18.95
CA ASP A 185 -9.31 26.26 -20.37
C ASP A 185 -10.29 25.16 -20.82
N ARG A 186 -10.74 24.30 -19.90
CA ARG A 186 -11.62 23.13 -20.12
C ARG A 186 -11.02 22.09 -21.08
N GLU A 187 -9.71 22.05 -21.24
CA GLU A 187 -8.98 21.05 -22.03
C GLU A 187 -8.56 19.85 -21.18
N TYR A 188 -9.53 19.04 -20.78
CA TYR A 188 -9.31 17.93 -19.84
C TYR A 188 -8.44 16.81 -20.42
N LYS A 189 -8.47 16.59 -21.74
CA LYS A 189 -7.60 15.63 -22.42
C LYS A 189 -6.11 15.94 -22.24
N GLU A 190 -5.71 17.20 -22.43
CA GLU A 190 -4.30 17.61 -22.26
C GLU A 190 -3.88 17.63 -20.78
N ALA A 191 -4.82 17.96 -19.88
CA ALA A 191 -4.63 17.77 -18.45
C ALA A 191 -4.36 16.28 -18.12
N MET A 192 -5.06 15.35 -18.78
CA MET A 192 -4.84 13.91 -18.59
C MET A 192 -3.48 13.45 -19.11
N THR A 193 -3.04 13.98 -20.25
CA THR A 193 -1.68 13.72 -20.77
C THR A 193 -0.64 14.08 -19.70
N SER A 194 -0.77 15.25 -19.07
CA SER A 194 0.12 15.69 -17.99
C SER A 194 0.06 14.77 -16.76
N TYR A 195 -1.11 14.22 -16.43
CA TYR A 195 -1.27 13.21 -15.37
C TYR A 195 -0.54 11.89 -15.70
N VAL A 196 -0.62 11.45 -16.95
CA VAL A 196 0.08 10.24 -17.42
C VAL A 196 1.60 10.46 -17.37
N GLU A 197 2.07 11.66 -17.69
CA GLU A 197 3.49 12.02 -17.54
C GLU A 197 3.97 11.95 -16.08
N ILE A 198 3.13 12.26 -15.09
CA ILE A 198 3.51 12.10 -13.68
C ILE A 198 3.55 10.61 -13.28
N THR A 199 2.52 9.85 -13.65
CA THR A 199 2.30 8.48 -13.14
C THR A 199 3.15 7.42 -13.84
N ILE A 200 3.26 7.51 -15.16
CA ILE A 200 4.08 6.60 -15.97
C ILE A 200 5.43 7.24 -16.26
N GLY A 201 5.44 8.54 -16.57
CA GLY A 201 6.63 9.25 -17.00
C GLY A 201 7.18 8.76 -18.33
N ARG A 202 8.48 8.96 -18.51
CA ARG A 202 9.20 8.62 -19.76
C ARG A 202 9.83 7.24 -19.70
N LYS A 203 9.20 6.31 -18.97
CA LYS A 203 9.70 4.95 -18.81
C LYS A 203 9.43 4.13 -20.06
N LYS A 204 10.46 3.43 -20.50
CA LYS A 204 10.39 2.42 -21.55
C LYS A 204 9.79 1.11 -21.03
N TRP A 205 10.12 0.73 -19.79
CA TRP A 205 9.67 -0.51 -19.16
C TRP A 205 9.19 -0.27 -17.72
N ASN A 206 7.87 -0.18 -17.52
CA ASN A 206 7.24 0.00 -16.21
C ASN A 206 7.32 -1.24 -15.30
N ASN A 207 7.44 -2.42 -15.91
CA ASN A 207 7.54 -3.71 -15.23
C ASN A 207 8.75 -4.48 -15.78
N ALA A 208 9.35 -5.30 -14.93
CA ALA A 208 10.36 -6.23 -15.39
C ALA A 208 9.68 -7.38 -16.14
N VAL A 209 9.92 -7.47 -17.45
CA VAL A 209 9.31 -8.49 -18.30
C VAL A 209 10.35 -9.53 -18.70
N MET A 210 9.96 -10.80 -18.63
CA MET A 210 10.70 -11.87 -19.27
C MET A 210 10.32 -11.90 -20.74
N PHE A 211 11.23 -11.45 -21.59
CA PHE A 211 11.06 -11.54 -23.04
C PHE A 211 11.78 -12.77 -23.54
N GLY A 212 11.15 -13.56 -24.39
CA GLY A 212 11.83 -14.68 -25.01
C GLY A 212 11.60 -14.75 -26.50
N GLU A 213 12.65 -15.08 -27.22
CA GLU A 213 12.64 -15.27 -28.67
C GLU A 213 12.80 -16.76 -28.98
N ALA A 214 11.87 -17.31 -29.77
CA ALA A 214 12.03 -18.65 -30.31
C ALA A 214 13.08 -18.59 -31.43
N LYS A 215 14.22 -19.24 -31.21
CA LYS A 215 15.30 -19.30 -32.21
C LYS A 215 15.20 -20.59 -32.98
N HIS A 216 15.19 -20.46 -34.31
CA HIS A 216 15.20 -21.62 -35.19
C HIS A 216 16.38 -22.54 -34.85
N ASN A 217 16.07 -23.81 -34.53
CA ASN A 217 17.00 -24.87 -34.13
C ASN A 217 17.88 -24.56 -32.90
N LYS A 218 17.53 -23.56 -32.09
CA LYS A 218 18.28 -23.16 -30.88
C LYS A 218 17.41 -23.03 -29.63
N GLY A 219 16.15 -23.46 -29.71
CA GLY A 219 15.20 -23.44 -28.59
C GLY A 219 14.70 -22.04 -28.24
N PHE A 220 14.23 -21.88 -26.99
CA PHE A 220 13.68 -20.62 -26.47
C PHE A 220 14.76 -19.84 -25.73
N ASN A 221 15.14 -18.68 -26.27
CA ASN A 221 16.09 -17.79 -25.60
C ASN A 221 15.33 -16.78 -24.74
N ALA A 222 15.28 -17.02 -23.43
CA ALA A 222 14.67 -16.10 -22.47
C ALA A 222 15.68 -15.06 -21.98
N ARG A 223 15.32 -13.78 -22.04
CA ARG A 223 16.06 -12.63 -21.49
C ARG A 223 15.15 -11.83 -20.58
N ARG A 224 15.68 -11.41 -19.43
CA ARG A 224 14.98 -10.50 -18.53
C ARG A 224 15.28 -9.07 -18.91
N VAL A 225 14.26 -8.33 -19.29
CA VAL A 225 14.35 -6.87 -19.39
C VAL A 225 14.13 -6.31 -18.00
N LYS A 226 15.09 -5.50 -17.52
CA LYS A 226 14.95 -4.79 -16.24
C LYS A 226 13.91 -3.69 -16.38
N ARG A 227 13.18 -3.43 -15.29
CA ARG A 227 12.34 -2.24 -15.14
C ARG A 227 13.24 -1.01 -15.09
N ASP A 228 12.75 0.11 -15.59
CA ASP A 228 13.44 1.40 -15.51
C ASP A 228 13.38 1.97 -14.08
N GLU A 229 14.03 3.11 -13.86
CA GLU A 229 14.04 3.78 -12.55
C GLU A 229 12.63 4.21 -12.12
N ASP A 230 12.43 4.22 -10.81
CA ASP A 230 11.15 4.54 -10.19
C ASP A 230 10.95 6.05 -10.16
N ASN A 231 9.74 6.50 -10.49
CA ASN A 231 9.39 7.91 -10.35
C ASN A 231 8.97 8.13 -8.89
N LYS A 232 8.92 9.40 -8.46
CA LYS A 232 8.41 9.76 -7.12
C LYS A 232 7.03 9.18 -6.83
N PHE A 233 6.16 9.09 -7.85
CA PHE A 233 4.85 8.46 -7.76
C PHE A 233 4.90 6.95 -7.41
N ASP A 234 5.92 6.23 -7.89
CA ASP A 234 6.10 4.81 -7.57
C ASP A 234 6.77 4.59 -6.22
N SER A 235 7.64 5.53 -5.81
CA SER A 235 8.42 5.43 -4.59
C SER A 235 7.64 5.83 -3.33
N ASP A 236 6.83 6.89 -3.40
CA ASP A 236 6.12 7.44 -2.25
C ASP A 236 4.60 7.20 -2.35
N GLU A 237 4.08 6.47 -1.37
CA GLU A 237 2.65 6.13 -1.27
C GLU A 237 1.78 7.36 -0.97
N THR A 238 2.31 8.37 -0.26
CA THR A 238 1.59 9.63 0.01
C THR A 238 1.37 10.39 -1.29
N VAL A 239 2.43 10.47 -2.11
CA VAL A 239 2.42 11.09 -3.44
C VAL A 239 1.43 10.40 -4.36
N LYS A 240 1.45 9.08 -4.35
CA LYS A 240 0.52 8.26 -5.11
C LYS A 240 -0.94 8.52 -4.74
N LYS A 241 -1.27 8.58 -3.45
CA LYS A 241 -2.63 8.83 -2.96
C LYS A 241 -3.15 10.19 -3.40
N TYR A 242 -2.37 11.27 -3.20
CA TYR A 242 -2.86 12.60 -3.58
C TYR A 242 -2.95 12.76 -5.10
N ILE A 243 -2.08 12.14 -5.89
CA ILE A 243 -2.16 12.19 -7.38
C ILE A 243 -3.42 11.48 -7.87
N GLN A 244 -3.75 10.32 -7.31
CA GLN A 244 -5.00 9.62 -7.63
C GLN A 244 -6.23 10.46 -7.24
N ALA A 245 -6.18 11.13 -6.08
CA ALA A 245 -7.24 12.04 -5.64
C ALA A 245 -7.38 13.26 -6.56
N ILE A 246 -6.26 13.82 -7.05
CA ILE A 246 -6.29 14.90 -8.05
C ILE A 246 -7.02 14.44 -9.31
N ARG A 247 -6.73 13.26 -9.86
CA ARG A 247 -7.47 12.77 -11.04
C ARG A 247 -8.98 12.71 -10.79
N ARG A 248 -9.40 12.27 -9.60
CA ARG A 248 -10.80 12.26 -9.19
C ARG A 248 -11.40 13.68 -9.20
N ILE A 249 -10.67 14.68 -8.71
CA ILE A 249 -11.09 16.10 -8.78
C ILE A 249 -11.23 16.57 -10.22
N PHE A 250 -10.30 16.22 -11.12
CA PHE A 250 -10.34 16.67 -12.51
C PHE A 250 -11.51 16.04 -13.27
N ASN A 251 -11.78 14.75 -13.05
CA ASN A 251 -12.99 14.11 -13.57
C ASN A 251 -14.25 14.83 -13.07
N PHE A 252 -14.30 15.18 -11.78
CA PHE A 252 -15.42 15.92 -11.22
C PHE A 252 -15.54 17.35 -11.79
N ALA A 253 -14.40 18.02 -12.01
CA ALA A 253 -14.36 19.34 -12.65
C ALA A 253 -14.92 19.29 -14.08
N GLN A 254 -14.63 18.23 -14.84
CA GLN A 254 -15.20 18.00 -16.18
C GLN A 254 -16.71 17.81 -16.12
N LEU A 255 -17.24 17.14 -15.10
CA LEU A 255 -18.68 16.99 -14.93
C LEU A 255 -19.34 18.35 -14.73
N ILE A 256 -18.82 19.19 -13.82
CA ILE A 256 -19.43 20.50 -13.54
C ILE A 256 -19.29 21.45 -14.73
N ARG A 257 -18.15 21.40 -15.43
CA ARG A 257 -17.80 22.34 -16.51
C ARG A 257 -17.33 21.59 -17.74
N PRO A 258 -18.24 20.87 -18.43
CA PRO A 258 -17.86 20.18 -19.65
C PRO A 258 -17.39 21.18 -20.71
N ASN A 259 -16.48 20.73 -21.57
CA ASN A 259 -16.15 21.46 -22.79
C ASN A 259 -17.26 21.23 -23.82
N GLU A 260 -17.54 22.22 -24.67
CA GLU A 260 -18.48 22.08 -25.78
C GLU A 260 -17.99 21.03 -26.79
N ASP A 261 -16.67 20.93 -26.96
CA ASP A 261 -16.06 19.93 -27.82
C ASP A 261 -15.78 18.62 -27.06
N VAL A 262 -16.45 17.56 -27.47
CA VAL A 262 -16.29 16.18 -26.94
C VAL A 262 -14.87 15.66 -27.14
N SER A 263 -14.15 16.13 -28.16
CA SER A 263 -12.78 15.68 -28.44
C SER A 263 -11.78 16.07 -27.34
N LYS A 264 -12.15 17.05 -26.50
CA LYS A 264 -11.36 17.60 -25.40
C LYS A 264 -11.69 17.00 -24.04
N HIS A 265 -12.66 16.07 -23.98
CA HIS A 265 -13.04 15.32 -22.79
C HIS A 265 -11.98 14.23 -22.49
N MET A 266 -11.86 13.81 -21.22
CA MET A 266 -10.99 12.69 -20.81
C MET A 266 -11.49 11.31 -21.27
#